data_AF-A0A4Q3JQA8-F1
#
_entry.id   AF-A0A4Q3JQA8-F1
#
_cell.length_a   1.000
_cell.length_b   1.000
_cell.length_c   1.000
_cell.angle_alpha   90.00
_cell.angle_beta   90.00
_cell.angle_gamma   90.00
#
_symmetry.space_group_name_H-M   'P 1'
#
loop_
_entity.id
_entity.type
_entity.pdbx_description
1 polymer ?
#
loop_
_entity_poly.entity_id
_entity_poly.type
_entity_poly.pdbx_seq_one_letter_code
_entity_poly.pdbx_strand_id
1 'polypeptide(L)'
;MAVKKLTMVAAQAVSFAELFKVVFADGLAGPVSYRVELSEPDGPSTAGGKLALQHVKLIPADGGPTLIIGSANTVDKTSELRSFSYLSSQHAQRFKGASLPIDVARYSDLLTSLRTFFHDRGMTVTVLEALPVTAPMPETEPPSSPLPWVALGGAILALVGAIVYVFVLRH
;
A
#
# COMPACT_ATOMS: atom_id res chain seq x y z
N MET A 1 24.61 7.00 45.29
CA MET A 1 23.98 7.84 44.25
C MET A 1 24.22 7.23 42.87
N ALA A 2 23.49 6.17 42.49
CA ALA A 2 23.75 5.41 41.26
C ALA A 2 22.47 5.02 40.50
N VAL A 3 21.45 5.88 40.50
CA VAL A 3 20.15 5.60 39.84
C VAL A 3 19.86 6.54 38.65
N LYS A 4 20.78 7.44 38.28
CA LYS A 4 20.51 8.47 37.25
C LYS A 4 21.04 8.18 35.84
N LYS A 5 21.74 7.06 35.60
CA LYS A 5 22.37 6.76 34.29
C LYS A 5 21.68 5.66 33.46
N LEU A 6 20.73 4.91 34.01
CA LEU A 6 20.04 3.85 33.26
C LEU A 6 18.88 4.36 32.40
N THR A 7 18.33 5.55 32.69
CA THR A 7 17.21 6.13 31.93
C THR A 7 17.63 6.77 30.60
N MET A 8 18.89 7.18 30.45
CA MET A 8 19.35 7.88 29.24
C MET A 8 19.64 6.93 28.07
N VAL A 9 19.90 5.63 28.35
CA VAL A 9 20.13 4.60 27.31
C VAL A 9 18.83 3.84 27.01
N ALA A 10 17.92 3.68 27.97
CA ALA A 10 16.58 3.13 27.73
C ALA A 10 15.68 4.03 26.87
N ALA A 11 15.95 5.34 26.83
CA ALA A 11 15.29 6.29 25.94
C ALA A 11 15.70 6.13 24.46
N GLN A 12 16.77 5.37 24.16
CA GLN A 12 17.46 5.42 22.87
C GLN A 12 17.08 4.28 21.89
N ALA A 13 16.09 3.45 22.22
CA ALA A 13 15.63 2.37 21.35
C ALA A 13 14.10 2.19 21.37
N VAL A 14 13.33 3.29 21.31
CA VAL A 14 11.90 3.15 20.99
C VAL A 14 11.81 2.62 19.57
N SER A 15 11.17 1.46 19.40
CA SER A 15 11.04 0.82 18.10
C SER A 15 10.25 1.70 17.13
N PHE A 16 10.49 1.53 15.83
CA PHE A 16 9.78 2.27 14.78
C PHE A 16 8.25 2.13 14.90
N ALA A 17 7.79 0.93 15.24
CA ALA A 17 6.37 0.61 15.43
C ALA A 17 5.77 1.28 16.70
N GLU A 18 6.53 1.36 17.80
CA GLU A 18 6.07 2.06 19.02
C GLU A 18 5.93 3.56 18.79
N LEU A 19 6.89 4.19 18.09
CA LEU A 19 6.80 5.61 17.73
C LEU A 19 5.60 5.86 16.82
N PHE A 20 5.38 4.99 15.84
CA PHE A 20 4.22 5.06 14.96
C PHE A 20 2.90 5.01 15.77
N LYS A 21 2.79 4.06 16.71
CA LYS A 21 1.61 3.92 17.56
C LYS A 21 1.32 5.17 18.39
N VAL A 22 2.36 5.84 18.91
CA VAL A 22 2.20 7.08 19.69
C VAL A 22 1.77 8.25 18.80
N VAL A 23 2.38 8.40 17.62
CA VAL A 23 2.07 9.51 16.71
C VAL A 23 0.65 9.40 16.13
N PHE A 24 0.18 8.19 15.84
CA PHE A 24 -1.13 7.96 15.22
C PHE A 24 -2.17 7.38 16.19
N ALA A 25 -2.01 7.62 17.50
CA ALA A 25 -2.89 7.08 18.53
C ALA A 25 -4.35 7.51 18.38
N ASP A 26 -4.58 8.74 17.89
CA ASP A 26 -5.92 9.29 17.67
C ASP A 26 -6.67 8.62 16.50
N GLY A 27 -5.93 7.89 15.65
CA GLY A 27 -6.48 7.17 14.52
C GLY A 27 -7.09 8.09 13.45
N LEU A 28 -8.11 7.58 12.76
CA LEU A 28 -8.89 8.31 11.77
C LEU A 28 -10.36 8.29 12.18
N ALA A 29 -10.85 9.41 12.66
CA ALA A 29 -12.25 9.58 13.03
C ALA A 29 -13.10 9.87 11.78
N GLY A 30 -14.34 9.38 11.75
CA GLY A 30 -15.27 9.60 10.63
C GLY A 30 -16.58 8.84 10.85
N PRO A 31 -17.34 8.56 9.78
CA PRO A 31 -18.53 7.71 9.86
C PRO A 31 -18.25 6.34 10.49
N VAL A 32 -17.04 5.83 10.25
CA VAL A 32 -16.43 4.71 10.97
C VAL A 32 -15.13 5.20 11.57
N SER A 33 -14.90 4.91 12.85
CA SER A 33 -13.63 5.22 13.51
C SER A 33 -12.61 4.12 13.21
N TYR A 34 -11.43 4.50 12.74
CA TYR A 34 -10.35 3.57 12.43
C TYR A 34 -9.14 3.81 13.32
N ARG A 35 -8.54 2.72 13.83
CA ARG A 35 -7.19 2.74 14.38
C ARG A 35 -6.18 2.63 13.23
N VAL A 36 -5.15 3.46 13.26
CA VAL A 36 -4.02 3.35 12.33
C VAL A 36 -2.97 2.44 12.96
N GLU A 37 -2.53 1.42 12.22
CA GLU A 37 -1.56 0.44 12.72
C GLU A 37 -0.49 0.15 11.67
N LEU A 38 0.75 -0.03 12.10
CA LEU A 38 1.83 -0.54 11.27
C LEU A 38 2.08 -1.99 11.64
N SER A 39 2.00 -2.90 10.68
CA SER A 39 2.23 -4.33 10.95
C SER A 39 3.67 -4.59 11.36
N GLU A 40 3.87 -5.66 12.12
CA GLU A 40 5.19 -6.25 12.26
C GLU A 40 5.70 -6.74 10.89
N PRO A 41 7.04 -6.78 10.68
CA PRO A 41 7.62 -7.27 9.45
C PRO A 41 7.29 -8.76 9.25
N ASP A 42 6.91 -9.13 8.02
CA ASP A 42 6.57 -10.51 7.70
C ASP A 42 7.82 -11.41 7.63
N GLY A 43 7.90 -12.38 8.55
CA GLY A 43 8.85 -13.50 8.52
C GLY A 43 9.62 -13.70 9.84
N PRO A 44 10.02 -14.95 10.18
CA PRO A 44 10.91 -15.18 11.30
C PRO A 44 12.24 -14.44 11.04
N SER A 45 12.79 -13.85 12.11
CA SER A 45 14.05 -13.08 12.14
C SER A 45 15.32 -13.92 11.81
N THR A 46 15.20 -14.89 10.90
CA THR A 46 16.21 -15.90 10.56
C THR A 46 16.62 -15.87 9.09
N ALA A 47 15.93 -15.10 8.22
CA ALA A 47 16.37 -14.83 6.85
C ALA A 47 17.27 -13.58 6.75
N GLY A 48 18.00 -13.22 7.82
CA GLY A 48 18.98 -12.14 7.82
C GLY A 48 18.40 -10.75 7.56
N GLY A 49 17.17 -10.46 7.99
CA GLY A 49 16.55 -9.14 7.84
C GLY A 49 16.13 -8.77 6.42
N LYS A 50 16.10 -9.72 5.48
CA LYS A 50 15.77 -9.46 4.05
C LYS A 50 14.30 -9.15 3.77
N LEU A 51 13.39 -9.42 4.70
CA LEU A 51 11.96 -9.11 4.57
C LEU A 51 11.56 -8.20 5.72
N ALA A 52 11.50 -6.89 5.43
CA ALA A 52 11.14 -5.86 6.39
C ALA A 52 9.97 -4.99 5.91
N LEU A 53 9.14 -5.56 5.02
CA LEU A 53 7.94 -4.90 4.53
C LEU A 53 6.90 -4.91 5.66
N GLN A 54 6.44 -3.72 6.02
CA GLN A 54 5.42 -3.50 7.03
C GLN A 54 4.24 -2.77 6.39
N HIS A 55 3.03 -3.21 6.66
CA HIS A 55 1.82 -2.62 6.09
C HIS A 55 1.21 -1.59 7.03
N VAL A 56 0.84 -0.43 6.49
CA VAL A 56 0.02 0.57 7.19
C VAL A 56 -1.44 0.21 6.99
N LYS A 57 -2.16 0.01 8.09
CA LYS A 57 -3.53 -0.50 8.13
C LYS A 57 -4.46 0.49 8.81
N LEU A 58 -5.69 0.61 8.30
CA LEU A 58 -6.83 1.17 9.02
C LEU A 58 -7.71 0.04 9.49
N ILE A 59 -7.84 -0.10 10.81
CA ILE A 59 -8.62 -1.15 11.46
C ILE A 59 -9.87 -0.50 12.07
N PRO A 60 -11.08 -0.86 11.60
CA PRO A 60 -12.30 -0.25 12.10
C PRO A 60 -12.56 -0.66 13.56
N ALA A 61 -12.96 0.29 14.40
CA ALA A 61 -13.24 0.06 15.82
C ALA A 61 -14.49 -0.80 16.03
N ASP A 62 -15.53 -0.58 15.22
CA ASP A 62 -16.84 -1.24 15.33
C ASP A 62 -16.95 -2.54 14.51
N GLY A 63 -15.80 -3.06 14.06
CA GLY A 63 -15.72 -4.21 13.15
C GLY A 63 -15.85 -3.83 11.67
N GLY A 64 -15.52 -4.77 10.78
CA GLY A 64 -15.52 -4.57 9.33
C GLY A 64 -14.17 -4.85 8.67
N PRO A 65 -14.03 -4.55 7.36
CA PRO A 65 -12.81 -4.83 6.63
C PRO A 65 -11.66 -3.91 7.04
N THR A 66 -10.50 -4.50 7.32
CA THR A 66 -9.25 -3.74 7.47
C THR A 66 -8.80 -3.24 6.09
N LEU A 67 -8.42 -1.97 6.02
CA LEU A 67 -7.90 -1.36 4.80
C LEU A 67 -6.39 -1.26 4.88
N ILE A 68 -5.69 -1.70 3.84
CA ILE A 68 -4.25 -1.46 3.71
C ILE A 68 -4.10 -0.14 2.95
N ILE A 69 -3.57 0.86 3.63
CA ILE A 69 -3.42 2.23 3.12
C ILE A 69 -2.00 2.56 2.70
N GLY A 70 -1.05 1.66 2.97
CA GLY A 70 0.31 1.79 2.51
C GLY A 70 1.21 0.65 2.98
N SER A 71 2.48 0.79 2.66
CA SER A 71 3.57 -0.07 3.09
C SER A 71 4.82 0.77 3.37
N ALA A 72 5.68 0.22 4.21
CA ALA A 72 6.98 0.77 4.55
C ALA A 72 7.98 -0.38 4.52
N ASN A 73 9.05 -0.22 3.74
CA ASN A 73 10.18 -1.14 3.70
C ASN A 73 11.37 -0.43 4.33
N THR A 74 11.73 -0.86 5.54
CA THR A 74 12.80 -0.23 6.32
C THR A 74 14.20 -0.58 5.80
N VAL A 75 14.34 -1.67 5.05
CA VAL A 75 15.60 -2.09 4.41
C VAL A 75 15.88 -1.22 3.20
N ASP A 76 14.91 -1.09 2.30
CA ASP A 76 15.04 -0.31 1.07
C ASP A 76 14.83 1.20 1.31
N LYS A 77 14.42 1.59 2.52
CA LYS A 77 14.04 2.96 2.89
C LYS A 77 13.00 3.56 1.95
N THR A 78 12.00 2.77 1.59
CA THR A 78 10.90 3.18 0.73
C THR A 78 9.57 3.02 1.43
N SER A 79 8.63 3.92 1.15
CA SER A 79 7.25 3.80 1.58
C SER A 79 6.31 4.09 0.42
N GLU A 80 5.29 3.26 0.30
CA GLU A 80 4.21 3.47 -0.65
C GLU A 80 2.94 3.76 0.12
N LEU A 81 2.33 4.92 -0.11
CA LEU A 81 1.05 5.29 0.47
C LEU A 81 -0.02 5.30 -0.62
N ARG A 82 -1.26 4.99 -0.28
CA ARG A 82 -2.37 4.96 -1.24
C ARG A 82 -3.21 6.20 -1.07
N SER A 83 -3.53 6.87 -2.17
CA SER A 83 -4.44 8.01 -2.13
C SER A 83 -5.87 7.55 -1.83
N PHE A 84 -6.74 8.51 -1.50
CA PHE A 84 -8.16 8.21 -1.31
C PHE A 84 -8.78 7.63 -2.58
N SER A 85 -8.41 8.16 -3.76
CA SER A 85 -8.92 7.72 -5.06
C SER A 85 -8.61 6.24 -5.31
N TYR A 86 -7.39 5.81 -4.96
CA TYR A 86 -6.95 4.42 -5.04
C TYR A 86 -7.80 3.53 -4.11
N LEU A 87 -7.95 3.92 -2.85
CA LEU A 87 -8.74 3.15 -1.88
C LEU A 87 -10.21 3.07 -2.26
N SER A 88 -10.81 4.18 -2.71
CA SER A 88 -12.21 4.20 -3.14
C SER A 88 -12.45 3.30 -4.35
N SER A 89 -11.53 3.31 -5.31
CA SER A 89 -11.60 2.44 -6.49
C SER A 89 -11.49 0.95 -6.09
N GLN A 90 -10.52 0.61 -5.24
CA GLN A 90 -10.34 -0.74 -4.74
C GLN A 90 -11.55 -1.22 -3.91
N HIS A 91 -12.10 -0.35 -3.05
CA HIS A 91 -13.28 -0.64 -2.25
C HIS A 91 -14.52 -0.88 -3.13
N ALA A 92 -14.76 0.00 -4.11
CA ALA A 92 -15.86 -0.13 -5.05
C ALA A 92 -15.76 -1.45 -5.84
N GLN A 93 -14.57 -1.83 -6.32
CA GLN A 93 -14.36 -3.11 -6.99
C GLN A 93 -14.68 -4.31 -6.08
N ARG A 94 -14.29 -4.24 -4.80
CA ARG A 94 -14.50 -5.33 -3.83
C ARG A 94 -15.96 -5.44 -3.38
N PHE A 95 -16.66 -4.33 -3.21
CA PHE A 95 -17.99 -4.27 -2.60
C PHE A 95 -19.08 -3.82 -3.59
N LYS A 96 -18.96 -4.22 -4.86
CA LYS A 96 -19.99 -4.03 -5.92
C LYS A 96 -20.44 -2.56 -6.08
N GLY A 97 -19.48 -1.64 -6.07
CA GLY A 97 -19.72 -0.20 -6.25
C GLY A 97 -20.01 0.57 -4.97
N ALA A 98 -19.95 -0.06 -3.79
CA ALA A 98 -20.17 0.63 -2.52
C ALA A 98 -19.10 1.71 -2.28
N SER A 99 -19.56 2.87 -1.80
CA SER A 99 -18.69 3.97 -1.39
C SER A 99 -17.86 3.58 -0.17
N LEU A 100 -16.63 4.09 -0.10
CA LEU A 100 -15.75 3.92 1.05
C LEU A 100 -16.22 4.84 2.18
N PRO A 101 -16.55 4.32 3.39
CA PRO A 101 -17.09 5.12 4.48
C PRO A 101 -15.98 5.87 5.25
N ILE A 102 -15.22 6.69 4.54
CA ILE A 102 -14.13 7.53 5.06
C ILE A 102 -14.33 8.96 4.57
N ASP A 103 -14.15 9.92 5.47
CA ASP A 103 -14.13 11.34 5.11
C ASP A 103 -12.85 11.67 4.33
N VAL A 104 -13.01 12.26 3.14
CA VAL A 104 -11.90 12.54 2.20
C VAL A 104 -10.91 13.54 2.78
N ALA A 105 -11.39 14.59 3.46
CA ALA A 105 -10.55 15.63 4.01
C ALA A 105 -9.69 15.07 5.13
N ARG A 106 -10.31 14.33 6.06
CA ARG A 106 -9.58 13.68 7.16
C ARG A 106 -8.59 12.63 6.68
N TYR A 107 -8.92 11.88 5.62
CA TYR A 107 -7.98 10.96 5.02
C TYR A 107 -6.79 11.70 4.40
N SER A 108 -7.02 12.83 3.77
CA SER A 108 -5.95 13.67 3.18
C SER A 108 -5.01 14.23 4.24
N ASP A 109 -5.55 14.62 5.40
CA ASP A 109 -4.76 15.07 6.55
C ASP A 109 -3.91 13.93 7.14
N LEU A 110 -4.51 12.75 7.29
CA LEU A 110 -3.79 11.54 7.71
C LEU A 110 -2.68 11.19 6.72
N LEU A 111 -2.96 11.23 5.41
CA LEU A 111 -2.00 10.89 4.36
C LEU A 111 -0.82 11.87 4.37
N THR A 112 -1.08 13.15 4.58
CA THR A 112 -0.04 14.18 4.76
C THR A 112 0.81 13.88 5.99
N SER A 113 0.18 13.52 7.11
CA SER A 113 0.88 13.17 8.35
C SER A 113 1.75 11.92 8.20
N LEU A 114 1.25 10.89 7.52
CA LEU A 114 2.01 9.68 7.18
C LEU A 114 3.21 10.01 6.28
N ARG A 115 3.00 10.83 5.26
CA ARG A 115 4.08 11.25 4.36
C ARG A 115 5.19 11.97 5.13
N THR A 116 4.84 12.92 5.99
CA THR A 116 5.80 13.63 6.85
C THR A 116 6.52 12.66 7.78
N PHE A 117 5.78 11.77 8.46
CA PHE A 117 6.37 10.78 9.36
C PHE A 117 7.43 9.91 8.67
N PHE A 118 7.11 9.32 7.50
CA PHE A 118 8.06 8.46 6.79
C PHE A 118 9.22 9.25 6.19
N HIS A 119 8.97 10.45 5.68
CA HIS A 119 10.01 11.35 5.17
C HIS A 119 11.01 11.74 6.26
N ASP A 120 10.54 12.10 7.45
CA ASP A 120 11.41 12.47 8.59
C ASP A 120 12.27 11.31 9.09
N ARG A 121 11.93 10.08 8.70
CA ARG A 121 12.74 8.86 8.95
C ARG A 121 13.64 8.48 7.79
N GLY A 122 13.80 9.38 6.83
CA GLY A 122 14.70 9.23 5.69
C GLY A 122 14.21 8.21 4.67
N MET A 123 12.89 7.99 4.59
CA MET A 123 12.29 7.10 3.59
C MET A 123 11.83 7.89 2.37
N THR A 124 12.02 7.31 1.19
CA THR A 124 11.42 7.81 -0.06
C THR A 124 9.94 7.43 -0.08
N VAL A 125 9.05 8.43 -0.08
CA VAL A 125 7.61 8.22 -0.04
C VAL A 125 6.99 8.41 -1.43
N THR A 126 6.34 7.38 -1.94
CA THR A 126 5.56 7.40 -3.19
C THR A 126 4.07 7.31 -2.87
N VAL A 127 3.24 8.13 -3.50
CA VAL A 127 1.77 8.05 -3.37
C VAL A 127 1.19 7.41 -4.62
N LEU A 128 0.46 6.32 -4.44
CA LEU A 128 -0.24 5.59 -5.48
C LEU A 128 -1.63 6.20 -5.70
N GLU A 129 -1.90 6.60 -6.94
CA GLU A 129 -3.21 7.09 -7.38
C GLU A 129 -4.00 5.99 -8.09
N ALA A 130 -5.33 6.07 -8.06
CA ALA A 130 -6.14 5.24 -8.95
C ALA A 130 -5.81 5.58 -10.41
N LEU A 131 -5.61 4.55 -11.24
CA LEU A 131 -5.70 4.76 -12.68
C LEU A 131 -7.10 5.29 -12.99
N PRO A 132 -7.23 6.33 -13.83
CA PRO A 132 -8.54 6.76 -14.28
C PRO A 132 -9.20 5.54 -14.94
N VAL A 133 -10.32 5.09 -14.37
CA VAL A 133 -11.21 4.18 -15.07
C VAL A 133 -11.72 5.01 -16.24
N THR A 134 -11.09 4.87 -17.41
CA THR A 134 -11.67 5.31 -18.66
C THR A 134 -13.10 4.77 -18.62
N ALA A 135 -14.08 5.66 -18.53
CA ALA A 135 -15.47 5.31 -18.77
C ALA A 135 -15.51 4.42 -20.02
N PRO A 136 -16.41 3.42 -20.14
CA PRO A 136 -16.54 2.70 -21.38
C PRO A 136 -16.62 3.76 -22.47
N MET A 137 -15.56 3.82 -23.28
CA MET A 137 -15.56 4.59 -24.51
C MET A 137 -16.87 4.18 -25.17
N PRO A 138 -17.75 5.11 -25.58
CA PRO A 138 -18.96 4.72 -26.30
C PRO A 138 -18.48 3.72 -27.33
N GLU A 139 -19.01 2.50 -27.23
CA GLU A 139 -18.62 1.40 -28.10
C GLU A 139 -18.94 1.90 -29.49
N THR A 140 -17.91 2.44 -30.16
CA THR A 140 -17.99 2.80 -31.56
C THR A 140 -18.17 1.46 -32.22
N GLU A 141 -19.43 1.10 -32.47
CA GLU A 141 -19.79 -0.01 -33.33
C GLU A 141 -18.84 0.06 -34.51
N PRO A 142 -17.97 -0.96 -34.70
CA PRO A 142 -17.05 -0.93 -35.82
C PRO A 142 -17.93 -0.81 -37.06
N PRO A 143 -17.70 0.20 -37.95
CA PRO A 143 -18.46 0.29 -39.17
C PRO A 143 -18.31 -1.05 -39.88
N SER A 144 -19.45 -1.72 -40.07
CA SER A 144 -19.57 -3.00 -40.75
C SER A 144 -19.05 -2.85 -42.17
N SER A 145 -17.75 -3.08 -42.35
CA SER A 145 -17.10 -3.15 -43.63
C SER A 145 -16.59 -4.59 -43.78
N PRO A 146 -17.06 -5.35 -44.78
CA PRO A 146 -16.72 -6.75 -44.88
C PRO A 146 -15.29 -6.93 -45.44
N LEU A 147 -14.49 -7.70 -44.67
CA LEU A 147 -13.35 -8.55 -45.09
C LEU A 147 -11.98 -7.90 -45.41
N PRO A 148 -10.84 -8.63 -45.26
CA PRO A 148 -10.60 -9.93 -44.63
C PRO A 148 -9.54 -9.93 -43.50
N TRP A 149 -9.58 -10.98 -42.68
CA TRP A 149 -8.71 -11.30 -41.54
C TRP A 149 -7.24 -11.51 -41.92
N VAL A 150 -6.31 -10.73 -41.36
CA VAL A 150 -4.91 -11.18 -41.16
C VAL A 150 -4.29 -10.54 -39.90
N ALA A 151 -4.17 -11.38 -38.86
CA ALA A 151 -3.10 -11.47 -37.86
C ALA A 151 -2.55 -10.21 -37.16
N LEU A 152 -2.90 -10.03 -35.88
CA LEU A 152 -1.95 -9.48 -34.90
C LEU A 152 -2.18 -10.04 -33.48
N GLY A 153 -2.33 -11.36 -33.36
CA GLY A 153 -2.43 -12.09 -32.08
C GLY A 153 -1.11 -12.72 -31.60
N GLY A 154 0.04 -12.36 -32.17
CA GLY A 154 1.28 -13.15 -32.04
C GLY A 154 2.37 -12.65 -31.09
N ALA A 155 2.30 -11.42 -30.58
CA ALA A 155 3.51 -10.78 -30.01
C ALA A 155 3.73 -10.94 -28.49
N ILE A 156 2.74 -11.39 -27.71
CA ILE A 156 2.86 -11.43 -26.24
C ILE A 156 3.15 -12.83 -25.67
N LEU A 157 2.84 -13.91 -26.42
CA LEU A 157 3.11 -15.29 -25.97
C LEU A 157 4.55 -15.77 -26.21
N ALA A 158 5.32 -15.12 -27.09
CA ALA A 158 6.69 -15.53 -27.39
C ALA A 158 7.72 -15.09 -26.33
N LEU A 159 7.46 -14.01 -25.58
CA LEU A 159 8.41 -13.52 -24.58
C LEU A 159 8.39 -14.35 -23.28
N VAL A 160 7.23 -14.90 -22.90
CA VAL A 160 7.08 -15.70 -21.68
C VAL A 160 7.67 -17.11 -21.85
N GLY A 161 7.54 -17.71 -23.05
CA GLY A 161 8.11 -19.02 -23.34
C GLY A 161 9.65 -19.06 -23.36
N ALA A 162 10.29 -17.98 -23.84
CA ALA A 162 11.76 -17.91 -23.89
C ALA A 162 12.41 -17.80 -22.50
N ILE A 163 11.75 -17.10 -21.56
CA ILE A 163 12.25 -16.93 -20.19
C ILE A 163 12.17 -18.26 -19.41
N VAL A 164 11.11 -19.05 -19.61
CA VAL A 164 10.96 -20.38 -18.98
C VAL A 164 11.95 -21.40 -19.56
N TYR A 165 12.18 -21.37 -20.88
CA TYR A 165 13.10 -22.31 -21.54
C TYR A 165 14.56 -22.13 -21.08
N VAL A 166 15.02 -20.89 -20.88
CA VAL A 166 16.39 -20.62 -20.39
C VAL A 166 16.58 -21.04 -18.93
N PHE A 167 15.51 -20.99 -18.13
CA PHE A 167 15.58 -21.36 -16.71
C PHE A 167 15.57 -22.88 -16.48
N VAL A 168 14.88 -23.64 -17.33
CA VAL A 168 14.83 -25.12 -17.25
C VAL A 168 16.10 -25.80 -17.77
N LEU A 169 16.86 -25.16 -18.67
CA LEU A 169 18.10 -25.74 -19.21
C LEU A 169 19.35 -25.50 -18.34
N ARG A 170 19.25 -24.76 -17.22
CA ARG A 170 20.37 -24.45 -16.30
C ARG A 170 20.26 -25.13 -14.93
N HIS A 171 19.41 -26.14 -14.80
CA HIS A 171 19.38 -27.11 -13.70
C HIS A 171 19.48 -28.52 -14.25
#